data_AF-A0A1N7PUF9-F1
#
_entry.id   AF-A0A1N7PUF9-F1
#
_cell.length_a   1.000
_cell.length_b   1.000
_cell.length_c   1.000
_cell.angle_alpha   90.00
_cell.angle_beta   90.00
_cell.angle_gamma   90.00
#
_symmetry.space_group_name_H-M   'P 1'
#
loop_
_entity.id
_entity.type
_entity.pdbx_description
1 polymer ?
#
loop_
_entity_poly.entity_id
_entity_poly.type
_entity_poly.pdbx_seq_one_letter_code
_entity_poly.pdbx_strand_id
1 'polypeptide(L)'
;MLSDLGEKEVPEAYMAFSLYNSDSVEVARGKHPLSEASKNKHEFLSDTLKVEEDGYIEVYLVNETSENVWFDDFTVQSTTPIIVQESHYYPFGSELTGLAYNYNNHINREKYNGKEFQDELNLGWYDYGARMYDPLLGRWGVVDPLADQRSWLTPYNYVQNNPIIRIDPDGRLDDYFKNQDGEVQWFNNSSQGFSDSGGNSWSNIGTELIDFDGSALTYNWQTGNEFSGFKLHSERFDAVSGQGLDPTGYWNRTRIFDYSRDRQRIRDVGPVPEGTYSINKRPFVPGSNESGFQQFEDIDLVRKMVAPLGGSNWPGGTHSWGEYRWKLQNEGAQTFGRDNFYLHGGGLWGSRGCIDCGAGINAFTQSFMNRDLGNEKVVLRVKYPENLRFNIQNNPTNQGIKFLDR
;
A
#
# COMPACT_ATOMS: atom_id res chain seq x y z
N MET A 1 52.09 -21.39 49.00
CA MET A 1 52.09 -20.12 48.26
C MET A 1 50.73 -19.50 48.49
N LEU A 2 50.69 -18.28 49.02
CA LEU A 2 49.47 -17.58 49.44
C LEU A 2 49.76 -16.08 49.34
N SER A 3 50.04 -15.66 48.11
CA SER A 3 50.71 -14.40 47.79
C SER A 3 50.61 -14.10 46.29
N ASP A 4 49.39 -14.12 45.75
CA ASP A 4 49.02 -13.66 44.39
C ASP A 4 47.53 -13.23 44.35
N LEU A 5 47.03 -12.69 45.46
CA LEU A 5 45.92 -11.74 45.40
C LEU A 5 46.56 -10.40 45.01
N GLY A 6 46.62 -10.12 43.71
CA GLY A 6 47.11 -8.83 43.23
C GLY A 6 46.26 -7.71 43.81
N GLU A 7 46.92 -6.66 44.33
CA GLU A 7 46.24 -5.45 44.75
C GLU A 7 45.52 -4.86 43.53
N LYS A 8 44.17 -4.82 43.56
CA LYS A 8 43.41 -4.07 42.55
C LYS A 8 43.87 -2.63 42.68
N GLU A 9 44.36 -2.03 41.60
CA GLU A 9 44.98 -0.70 41.68
C GLU A 9 43.98 0.44 41.98
N VAL A 10 42.69 0.13 42.08
CA VAL A 10 41.57 1.05 42.32
C VAL A 10 40.56 0.37 43.26
N PRO A 11 39.90 1.10 44.17
CA PRO A 11 38.69 0.63 44.83
C PRO A 11 37.60 0.19 43.85
N GLU A 12 37.05 -1.00 44.05
CA GLU A 12 35.88 -1.52 43.33
C GLU A 12 34.60 -0.87 43.87
N ALA A 13 34.45 0.41 43.53
CA ALA A 13 33.30 1.24 43.89
C ALA A 13 32.65 1.85 42.63
N TYR A 14 31.34 2.05 42.68
CA TYR A 14 30.52 2.26 41.48
C TYR A 14 29.17 2.89 41.79
N MET A 15 28.59 3.52 40.76
CA MET A 15 27.16 3.75 40.66
C MET A 15 26.49 2.54 39.98
N ALA A 16 25.28 2.18 40.39
CA ALA A 16 24.47 1.17 39.72
C ALA A 16 22.99 1.55 39.75
N PHE A 17 22.19 0.98 38.86
CA PHE A 17 20.74 1.16 38.86
C PHE A 17 20.00 -0.14 38.50
N SER A 18 18.77 -0.26 38.97
CA SER A 18 17.75 -1.17 38.44
C SER A 18 16.48 -0.37 38.14
N LEU A 19 15.96 -0.52 36.93
CA LEU A 19 14.71 0.07 36.45
C LEU A 19 13.61 -1.00 36.51
N TYR A 20 12.48 -0.65 37.08
CA TYR A 20 11.30 -1.48 37.24
C TYR A 20 10.12 -0.86 36.51
N ASN A 21 9.25 -1.67 35.91
CA ASN A 21 7.96 -1.19 35.39
C ASN A 21 6.93 -1.03 36.53
N SER A 22 5.73 -0.57 36.19
CA SER A 22 4.60 -0.36 37.11
C SER A 22 4.19 -1.61 37.92
N ASP A 23 4.40 -2.81 37.38
CA ASP A 23 4.16 -4.10 38.04
C ASP A 23 5.35 -4.58 38.91
N SER A 24 6.36 -3.73 39.11
CA SER A 24 7.60 -4.02 39.88
C SER A 24 8.47 -5.13 39.29
N VAL A 25 8.42 -5.35 37.96
CA VAL A 25 9.32 -6.26 37.24
C VAL A 25 10.57 -5.50 36.80
N GLU A 26 11.76 -6.04 37.10
CA GLU A 26 13.04 -5.45 36.65
C GLU A 26 13.14 -5.54 35.11
N VAL A 27 13.16 -4.40 34.43
CA VAL A 27 13.23 -4.29 32.96
C VAL A 27 14.64 -3.93 32.46
N ALA A 28 15.44 -3.23 33.26
CA ALA A 28 16.83 -2.91 32.93
C ALA A 28 17.68 -2.74 34.20
N ARG A 29 19.01 -2.89 34.07
CA ARG A 29 19.98 -2.57 35.14
C ARG A 29 21.36 -2.25 34.58
N GLY A 30 22.16 -1.49 35.32
CA GLY A 30 23.51 -1.09 34.94
C GLY A 30 24.46 -0.93 36.14
N LYS A 31 25.78 -0.96 35.87
CA LYS A 31 26.88 -0.72 36.83
C LYS A 31 27.96 0.11 36.12
N HIS A 32 28.22 1.29 36.65
CA HIS A 32 29.20 2.26 36.15
C HIS A 32 30.31 2.42 37.21
N PRO A 33 31.45 1.70 37.05
CA PRO A 33 32.53 1.70 38.02
C PRO A 33 33.41 2.96 37.94
N LEU A 34 34.04 3.31 39.06
CA LEU A 34 35.18 4.22 39.06
C LEU A 34 36.32 3.65 38.20
N SER A 35 37.06 4.53 37.52
CA SER A 35 38.23 4.19 36.73
C SER A 35 39.53 4.42 37.49
N GLU A 36 40.65 3.97 36.93
CA GLU A 36 42.01 4.25 37.41
C GLU A 36 42.31 5.77 37.53
N ALA A 37 41.55 6.63 36.85
CA ALA A 37 41.70 8.09 36.95
C ALA A 37 41.26 8.66 38.31
N SER A 38 40.39 7.96 39.05
CA SER A 38 39.89 8.36 40.38
C SER A 38 40.94 8.34 41.50
N LYS A 39 42.12 7.73 41.27
CA LYS A 39 43.14 7.51 42.30
C LYS A 39 43.65 8.82 42.92
N ASN A 40 43.18 9.13 44.12
CA ASN A 40 43.37 10.40 44.85
C ASN A 40 42.81 11.65 44.13
N LYS A 41 41.71 11.51 43.37
CA LYS A 41 41.04 12.59 42.61
C LYS A 41 39.52 12.41 42.63
N HIS A 42 38.78 13.47 42.34
CA HIS A 42 37.38 13.32 41.95
C HIS A 42 37.26 12.81 40.51
N GLU A 43 36.32 11.90 40.32
CA GLU A 43 35.82 11.44 39.03
C GLU A 43 34.30 11.67 39.01
N PHE A 44 33.75 12.12 37.88
CA PHE A 44 32.32 12.39 37.74
C PHE A 44 31.66 11.24 36.98
N LEU A 45 30.86 10.45 37.68
CA LEU A 45 30.09 9.34 37.11
C LEU A 45 28.72 9.85 36.64
N SER A 46 28.30 9.43 35.44
CA SER A 46 27.02 9.82 34.86
C SER A 46 26.54 8.80 33.83
N ASP A 47 25.28 8.41 33.95
CA ASP A 47 24.56 7.57 32.97
C ASP A 47 23.31 8.32 32.50
N THR A 48 22.94 8.16 31.23
CA THR A 48 21.68 8.65 30.67
C THR A 48 20.82 7.47 30.27
N LEU A 49 19.72 7.25 30.99
CA LEU A 49 18.78 6.15 30.74
C LEU A 49 17.55 6.65 29.99
N LYS A 50 17.18 5.97 28.89
CA LYS A 50 15.86 6.12 28.28
C LYS A 50 14.89 5.20 29.01
N VAL A 51 13.84 5.76 29.60
CA VAL A 51 12.70 5.03 30.16
C VAL A 51 11.64 4.91 29.06
N GLU A 52 11.18 3.68 28.76
CA GLU A 52 10.25 3.41 27.66
C GLU A 52 8.82 3.04 28.14
N GLU A 53 8.66 2.68 29.42
CA GLU A 53 7.40 2.29 30.06
C GLU A 53 7.26 2.99 31.41
N ASP A 54 6.01 3.16 31.89
CA ASP A 54 5.75 3.71 33.24
C ASP A 54 6.28 2.77 34.33
N GLY A 55 6.94 3.35 35.35
CA GLY A 55 7.63 2.57 36.37
C GLY A 55 8.43 3.41 37.37
N TYR A 56 9.45 2.80 37.99
CA TYR A 56 10.33 3.44 38.96
C TYR A 56 11.78 2.95 38.82
N ILE A 57 12.74 3.79 39.25
CA ILE A 57 14.16 3.46 39.22
C ILE A 57 14.74 3.45 40.64
N GLU A 58 15.52 2.43 40.95
CA GLU A 58 16.37 2.37 42.14
C GLU A 58 17.81 2.62 41.71
N VAL A 59 18.52 3.50 42.41
CA VAL A 59 19.91 3.88 42.10
C VAL A 59 20.75 3.73 43.37
N TYR A 60 21.92 3.13 43.19
CA TYR A 60 22.79 2.61 44.23
C TYR A 60 24.20 3.18 44.08
N LEU A 61 24.81 3.58 45.20
CA LEU A 61 26.23 3.88 45.31
C LEU A 61 26.86 2.80 46.18
N VAL A 62 27.85 2.09 45.64
CA VAL A 62 28.40 0.87 46.24
C VAL A 62 29.92 0.93 46.30
N ASN A 63 30.50 0.41 47.39
CA ASN A 63 31.93 0.15 47.53
C ASN A 63 32.09 -1.29 48.01
N GLU A 64 32.69 -2.15 47.18
CA GLU A 64 32.93 -3.57 47.48
C GLU A 64 34.32 -3.81 48.14
N THR A 65 35.03 -2.75 48.53
CA THR A 65 36.40 -2.82 49.07
C THR A 65 36.55 -2.30 50.50
N SER A 66 37.70 -2.61 51.11
CA SER A 66 38.12 -2.11 52.43
C SER A 66 38.72 -0.70 52.41
N GLU A 67 38.90 -0.08 51.24
CA GLU A 67 39.36 1.30 51.14
C GLU A 67 38.18 2.27 51.28
N ASN A 68 38.42 3.44 51.87
CA ASN A 68 37.39 4.47 52.01
C ASN A 68 37.18 5.17 50.66
N VAL A 69 35.97 5.04 50.13
CA VAL A 69 35.49 5.81 48.97
C VAL A 69 34.39 6.75 49.44
N TRP A 70 34.46 8.01 49.01
CA TRP A 70 33.46 9.03 49.28
C TRP A 70 32.73 9.38 47.99
N PHE A 71 31.42 9.62 48.10
CA PHE A 71 30.56 10.10 47.03
C PHE A 71 29.91 11.42 47.49
N ASP A 72 29.74 12.36 46.57
CA ASP A 72 29.14 13.68 46.82
C ASP A 72 28.31 14.12 45.60
N ASP A 73 27.50 15.17 45.73
CA ASP A 73 26.63 15.77 44.67
C ASP A 73 25.68 14.79 43.93
N PHE A 74 25.45 13.58 44.47
CA PHE A 74 24.61 12.56 43.84
C PHE A 74 23.19 13.06 43.57
N THR A 75 22.83 13.11 42.29
CA THR A 75 21.57 13.68 41.80
C THR A 75 20.94 12.79 40.73
N VAL A 76 19.67 12.44 40.88
CA VAL A 76 18.85 11.82 39.83
C VAL A 76 17.95 12.89 39.22
N GLN A 77 18.02 13.08 37.90
CA GLN A 77 17.17 14.03 37.17
C GLN A 77 16.30 13.27 36.16
N SER A 78 15.01 13.58 36.14
CA SER A 78 14.07 13.10 35.12
C SER A 78 13.72 14.25 34.18
N THR A 79 13.85 14.01 32.87
CA THR A 79 13.47 14.96 31.82
C THR A 79 12.28 14.39 31.06
N THR A 80 11.08 14.84 31.41
CA THR A 80 9.87 14.50 30.66
C THR A 80 9.92 15.14 29.26
N PRO A 81 9.26 14.54 28.24
CA PRO A 81 9.12 15.16 26.93
C PRO A 81 8.47 16.54 27.04
N ILE A 82 9.09 17.56 26.42
CA ILE A 82 8.48 18.88 26.31
C ILE A 82 7.30 18.78 25.35
N ILE A 83 6.10 19.11 25.81
CA ILE A 83 4.93 19.32 24.94
C ILE A 83 5.24 20.56 24.09
N VAL A 84 5.53 20.36 22.80
CA VAL A 84 5.85 21.47 21.88
C VAL A 84 4.57 22.17 21.41
N GLN A 85 3.49 21.42 21.22
CA GLN A 85 2.17 21.94 20.85
C GLN A 85 1.06 21.03 21.37
N GLU A 86 -0.06 21.64 21.73
CA GLU A 86 -1.34 20.99 22.00
C GLU A 86 -2.42 21.77 21.22
N SER A 87 -3.22 21.10 20.38
CA SER A 87 -4.29 21.74 19.61
C SER A 87 -5.58 20.93 19.75
N HIS A 88 -6.66 21.62 20.13
CA HIS A 88 -7.99 21.06 20.29
C HIS A 88 -8.86 21.41 19.10
N TYR A 89 -9.83 20.58 18.72
CA TYR A 89 -10.67 20.82 17.54
C TYR A 89 -12.16 20.60 17.82
N TYR A 90 -13.00 21.39 17.16
CA TYR A 90 -14.41 21.07 16.94
C TYR A 90 -14.53 19.79 16.09
N PRO A 91 -15.68 19.08 16.10
CA PRO A 91 -15.85 17.81 15.38
C PRO A 91 -15.42 17.83 13.91
N PHE A 92 -15.64 18.94 13.20
CA PHE A 92 -15.30 19.13 11.79
C PHE A 92 -13.89 19.74 11.56
N GLY A 93 -13.02 19.80 12.57
CA GLY A 93 -11.60 20.17 12.39
C GLY A 93 -11.25 21.66 12.51
N SER A 94 -12.22 22.53 12.81
CA SER A 94 -11.95 23.91 13.21
C SER A 94 -11.23 23.92 14.57
N GLU A 95 -10.16 24.69 14.72
CA GLU A 95 -9.37 24.73 15.97
C GLU A 95 -10.11 25.47 17.09
N LEU A 96 -10.10 24.89 18.30
CA LEU A 96 -10.69 25.45 19.52
C LEU A 96 -9.77 26.53 20.11
N THR A 97 -9.85 27.73 19.55
CA THR A 97 -9.07 28.90 19.98
C THR A 97 -9.23 29.17 21.47
N GLY A 98 -8.10 29.23 22.20
CA GLY A 98 -8.07 29.45 23.64
C GLY A 98 -7.84 28.21 24.50
N LEU A 99 -7.84 27.00 23.92
CA LEU A 99 -7.39 25.77 24.58
C LEU A 99 -6.04 25.25 24.07
N ALA A 100 -5.51 25.81 22.99
CA ALA A 100 -4.24 25.38 22.41
C ALA A 100 -3.02 25.87 23.22
N TYR A 101 -2.02 25.00 23.35
CA TYR A 101 -0.68 25.32 23.88
C TYR A 101 0.34 25.31 22.73
N ASN A 102 1.32 26.23 22.78
CA ASN A 102 2.42 26.24 21.82
C ASN A 102 3.69 26.75 22.50
N TYR A 103 4.77 25.97 22.42
CA TYR A 103 6.07 26.31 22.97
C TYR A 103 6.95 27.02 21.93
N ASN A 104 7.49 28.18 22.29
CA ASN A 104 8.40 29.00 21.47
C ASN A 104 7.89 29.36 20.05
N ASN A 105 6.56 29.42 19.84
CA ASN A 105 5.92 29.65 18.53
C ASN A 105 6.33 28.62 17.46
N HIS A 106 6.49 27.36 17.84
CA HIS A 106 6.78 26.28 16.91
C HIS A 106 5.61 26.09 15.93
N ILE A 107 5.87 26.22 14.62
CA ILE A 107 4.85 26.06 13.58
C ILE A 107 4.81 24.59 13.15
N ASN A 108 3.78 23.86 13.59
CA ASN A 108 3.36 22.63 12.92
C ASN A 108 2.19 22.94 11.99
N ARG A 109 2.28 22.50 10.73
CA ARG A 109 1.18 22.58 9.76
C ARG A 109 0.30 21.32 9.75
N GLU A 110 0.83 20.17 10.13
CA GLU A 110 0.08 18.91 10.22
C GLU A 110 -0.84 18.94 11.44
N LYS A 111 -2.10 19.33 11.22
CA LYS A 111 -3.08 19.61 12.28
C LYS A 111 -4.18 18.54 12.32
N TYR A 112 -5.45 18.89 12.14
CA TYR A 112 -6.58 17.96 12.19
C TYR A 112 -6.40 16.79 11.19
N ASN A 113 -6.58 15.57 11.68
CA ASN A 113 -6.41 14.32 10.94
C ASN A 113 -5.02 14.12 10.28
N GLY A 114 -3.97 14.82 10.75
CA GLY A 114 -2.63 14.75 10.16
C GLY A 114 -2.62 15.23 8.71
N LYS A 115 -3.19 16.41 8.48
CA LYS A 115 -3.24 17.09 7.18
C LYS A 115 -2.64 18.49 7.27
N GLU A 116 -1.97 18.91 6.20
CA GLU A 116 -1.35 20.23 6.13
C GLU A 116 -2.43 21.33 6.10
N PHE A 117 -2.40 22.18 7.13
CA PHE A 117 -3.23 23.37 7.23
C PHE A 117 -2.60 24.51 6.42
N GLN A 118 -3.24 24.86 5.31
CA GLN A 118 -2.90 25.99 4.45
C GLN A 118 -3.58 27.26 5.00
N ASP A 119 -2.79 28.16 5.60
CA ASP A 119 -3.24 29.47 6.08
C ASP A 119 -3.07 30.58 5.03
N GLU A 120 -2.44 30.24 3.91
CA GLU A 120 -2.27 31.05 2.72
C GLU A 120 -3.59 31.69 2.26
N LEU A 121 -3.52 32.97 1.88
CA LEU A 121 -4.67 33.82 1.52
C LEU A 121 -5.75 33.93 2.63
N ASN A 122 -5.46 33.54 3.87
CA ASN A 122 -6.38 33.50 4.99
C ASN A 122 -7.60 32.57 4.72
N LEU A 123 -7.37 31.46 4.00
CA LEU A 123 -8.40 30.44 3.74
C LEU A 123 -8.62 29.52 4.95
N GLY A 124 -7.54 29.07 5.60
CA GLY A 124 -7.62 28.16 6.75
C GLY A 124 -8.16 26.79 6.37
N TRP A 125 -7.71 26.26 5.24
CA TRP A 125 -8.15 24.99 4.66
C TRP A 125 -7.13 23.88 4.92
N TYR A 126 -7.58 22.64 4.86
CA TYR A 126 -6.72 21.46 4.92
C TYR A 126 -6.53 20.85 3.55
N ASP A 127 -5.29 20.52 3.16
CA ASP A 127 -5.05 19.72 1.97
C ASP A 127 -5.18 18.22 2.29
N TYR A 128 -6.13 17.56 1.63
CA TYR A 128 -6.29 16.09 1.69
C TYR A 128 -5.70 15.39 0.45
N GLY A 129 -5.19 16.14 -0.54
CA GLY A 129 -4.55 15.64 -1.76
C GLY A 129 -5.48 15.58 -2.97
N ALA A 130 -6.68 15.00 -2.85
CA ALA A 130 -7.68 15.07 -3.92
C ALA A 130 -8.49 16.37 -3.91
N ARG A 131 -8.65 16.98 -2.72
CA ARG A 131 -9.56 18.10 -2.46
C ARG A 131 -9.05 18.94 -1.29
N MET A 132 -9.24 20.25 -1.38
CA MET A 132 -9.15 21.14 -0.22
C MET A 132 -10.41 20.99 0.65
N TYR A 133 -10.22 20.86 1.95
CA TYR A 133 -11.27 20.77 2.95
C TYR A 133 -11.42 22.08 3.73
N ASP A 134 -12.65 22.58 3.82
CA ASP A 134 -13.03 23.71 4.65
C ASP A 134 -13.55 23.21 6.01
N PRO A 135 -12.78 23.39 7.10
CA PRO A 135 -13.14 22.90 8.43
C PRO A 135 -14.19 23.76 9.15
N LEU A 136 -14.45 24.98 8.66
CA LEU A 136 -15.44 25.91 9.22
C LEU A 136 -16.85 25.63 8.66
N LEU A 137 -16.92 25.28 7.37
CA LEU A 137 -18.14 24.85 6.70
C LEU A 137 -18.42 23.34 6.87
N GLY A 138 -17.42 22.56 7.25
CA GLY A 138 -17.51 21.10 7.36
C GLY A 138 -17.66 20.41 5.99
N ARG A 139 -17.00 20.94 4.96
CA ARG A 139 -17.25 20.60 3.55
C ARG A 139 -15.98 20.64 2.70
N TRP A 140 -16.03 19.95 1.58
CA TRP A 140 -15.03 20.11 0.52
C TRP A 140 -15.22 21.43 -0.24
N GLY A 141 -14.12 22.06 -0.66
CA GLY A 141 -14.15 23.25 -1.52
C GLY A 141 -14.50 22.96 -2.99
N VAL A 142 -14.47 21.68 -3.40
CA VAL A 142 -14.75 21.22 -4.77
C VAL A 142 -15.65 19.98 -4.78
N VAL A 143 -16.27 19.74 -5.93
CA VAL A 143 -17.07 18.53 -6.21
C VAL A 143 -16.23 17.28 -6.00
N ASP A 144 -16.82 16.30 -5.32
CA ASP A 144 -16.26 14.95 -5.14
C ASP A 144 -15.89 14.30 -6.48
N PRO A 145 -14.64 13.84 -6.69
CA PRO A 145 -14.27 13.09 -7.89
C PRO A 145 -15.12 11.83 -8.10
N LEU A 146 -15.72 11.30 -7.02
CA LEU A 146 -16.57 10.11 -6.99
C LEU A 146 -18.05 10.48 -6.71
N ALA A 147 -18.48 11.71 -7.06
CA ALA A 147 -19.81 12.24 -6.77
C ALA A 147 -20.97 11.34 -7.25
N ASP A 148 -20.89 10.83 -8.48
CA ASP A 148 -21.98 10.07 -9.11
C ASP A 148 -22.28 8.75 -8.35
N GLN A 149 -21.22 8.11 -7.86
CA GLN A 149 -21.23 6.90 -7.04
C GLN A 149 -21.76 7.14 -5.63
N ARG A 150 -21.86 8.41 -5.24
CA ARG A 150 -22.32 8.89 -3.93
C ARG A 150 -23.55 9.78 -4.08
N SER A 151 -24.40 9.49 -5.07
CA SER A 151 -25.60 10.26 -5.42
C SER A 151 -26.64 10.47 -4.31
N TRP A 152 -26.57 9.69 -3.21
CA TRP A 152 -27.37 9.92 -1.98
C TRP A 152 -26.74 10.94 -1.01
N LEU A 153 -25.56 11.46 -1.31
CA LEU A 153 -24.85 12.53 -0.60
C LEU A 153 -24.73 13.76 -1.49
N THR A 154 -24.49 14.92 -0.89
CA THR A 154 -24.05 16.09 -1.67
C THR A 154 -22.59 15.92 -2.08
N PRO A 155 -22.16 16.30 -3.31
CA PRO A 155 -20.75 16.22 -3.73
C PRO A 155 -19.75 17.04 -2.91
N TYR A 156 -20.21 17.82 -1.94
CA TYR A 156 -19.38 18.59 -1.01
C TYR A 156 -19.38 17.99 0.41
N ASN A 157 -19.93 16.80 0.59
CA ASN A 157 -20.07 16.14 1.89
C ASN A 157 -18.72 15.63 2.43
N TYR A 158 -18.36 16.10 3.61
CA TYR A 158 -17.25 15.53 4.37
C TYR A 158 -17.76 14.36 5.23
N VAL A 159 -17.13 13.18 5.06
CA VAL A 159 -17.27 11.96 5.88
C VAL A 159 -18.70 11.61 6.35
N GLN A 160 -19.70 11.73 5.47
CA GLN A 160 -21.12 11.43 5.77
C GLN A 160 -21.67 12.23 6.97
N ASN A 161 -21.10 13.42 7.23
CA ASN A 161 -21.40 14.29 8.37
C ASN A 161 -21.12 13.68 9.76
N ASN A 162 -20.32 12.61 9.86
CA ASN A 162 -19.95 11.99 11.15
C ASN A 162 -18.42 11.95 11.38
N PRO A 163 -17.77 13.11 11.51
CA PRO A 163 -16.32 13.22 11.64
C PRO A 163 -15.77 12.83 13.03
N ILE A 164 -16.62 12.36 13.94
CA ILE A 164 -16.22 11.83 15.25
C ILE A 164 -15.65 10.41 15.13
N ILE A 165 -16.11 9.63 14.13
CA ILE A 165 -15.70 8.23 13.93
C ILE A 165 -15.19 7.95 12.50
N ARG A 166 -15.03 9.00 11.67
CA ARG A 166 -14.63 8.89 10.27
C ARG A 166 -13.60 9.94 9.88
N ILE A 167 -12.67 9.53 9.03
CA ILE A 167 -11.64 10.36 8.41
C ILE A 167 -11.62 9.99 6.92
N ASP A 168 -11.57 10.97 6.03
CA ASP A 168 -11.30 10.72 4.61
C ASP A 168 -9.76 10.68 4.41
N PRO A 169 -9.14 9.61 3.89
CA PRO A 169 -7.68 9.49 3.88
C PRO A 169 -7.00 10.40 2.85
N ASP A 170 -7.58 10.50 1.66
CA ASP A 170 -7.03 11.22 0.49
C ASP A 170 -8.04 12.20 -0.15
N GLY A 171 -9.25 12.29 0.39
CA GLY A 171 -10.37 12.98 -0.22
C GLY A 171 -11.15 12.13 -1.23
N ARG A 172 -11.03 10.79 -1.26
CA ARG A 172 -11.75 9.88 -2.17
C ARG A 172 -12.38 8.63 -1.53
N LEU A 173 -11.74 7.96 -0.56
CA LEU A 173 -12.27 6.84 0.30
C LEU A 173 -12.09 5.37 -0.20
N ASP A 174 -11.27 4.56 0.53
CA ASP A 174 -11.22 3.08 0.77
C ASP A 174 -11.06 2.07 -0.43
N ASP A 175 -10.69 0.76 -0.37
CA ASP A 175 -9.76 -0.02 0.50
C ASP A 175 -9.06 -1.28 -0.20
N TYR A 176 -7.77 -1.23 -0.62
CA TYR A 176 -6.80 -2.32 -0.97
C TYR A 176 -5.34 -1.78 -0.94
N PHE A 177 -4.31 -2.62 -0.74
CA PHE A 177 -3.03 -2.17 -0.18
C PHE A 177 -1.80 -2.23 -1.12
N LYS A 178 -0.78 -1.41 -0.80
CA LYS A 178 0.57 -1.38 -1.38
C LYS A 178 1.66 -1.24 -0.30
N ASN A 179 2.82 -1.87 -0.46
CA ASN A 179 3.96 -1.73 0.47
C ASN A 179 5.05 -0.78 -0.05
N GLN A 180 6.12 -0.57 0.75
CA GLN A 180 7.23 0.34 0.42
C GLN A 180 7.99 -0.06 -0.86
N ASP A 181 8.21 -1.36 -1.10
CA ASP A 181 8.80 -1.89 -2.34
C ASP A 181 7.88 -1.78 -3.56
N GLY A 182 6.64 -1.35 -3.33
CA GLY A 182 5.63 -1.11 -4.36
C GLY A 182 4.85 -2.34 -4.79
N GLU A 183 5.00 -3.49 -4.11
CA GLU A 183 4.08 -4.60 -4.27
C GLU A 183 2.67 -4.17 -3.87
N VAL A 184 1.69 -4.55 -4.68
CA VAL A 184 0.26 -4.39 -4.38
C VAL A 184 -0.28 -5.73 -3.89
N GLN A 185 -1.14 -5.71 -2.88
CA GLN A 185 -1.84 -6.90 -2.43
C GLN A 185 -3.21 -6.57 -1.82
N TRP A 186 -4.19 -7.41 -2.14
CA TRP A 186 -5.49 -7.37 -1.51
C TRP A 186 -5.45 -8.09 -0.16
N PHE A 187 -6.02 -7.45 0.86
CA PHE A 187 -6.17 -8.02 2.20
C PHE A 187 -7.61 -7.83 2.67
N ASN A 188 -8.13 -8.79 3.43
CA ASN A 188 -9.35 -8.63 4.21
C ASN A 188 -9.03 -7.80 5.46
N ASN A 189 -8.90 -6.49 5.29
CA ASN A 189 -8.60 -5.51 6.33
C ASN A 189 -9.24 -4.17 5.94
N SER A 190 -9.86 -3.47 6.90
CA SER A 190 -10.50 -2.16 6.72
C SER A 190 -9.73 -1.06 7.44
N SER A 191 -8.42 -1.03 7.23
CA SER A 191 -7.48 -0.12 7.89
C SER A 191 -6.71 0.66 6.83
N GLN A 192 -6.47 1.96 7.04
CA GLN A 192 -5.70 2.79 6.10
C GLN A 192 -4.25 2.32 5.90
N GLY A 193 -3.74 1.52 6.84
CA GLY A 193 -2.49 0.78 6.71
C GLY A 193 -2.30 -0.22 7.85
N PHE A 194 -1.31 -1.11 7.72
CA PHE A 194 -0.88 -2.05 8.77
C PHE A 194 0.55 -2.53 8.50
N SER A 195 1.23 -3.04 9.53
CA SER A 195 2.49 -3.78 9.35
C SER A 195 2.20 -5.29 9.35
N ASP A 196 2.76 -6.03 8.39
CA ASP A 196 2.67 -7.49 8.38
C ASP A 196 3.69 -8.15 9.33
N SER A 197 3.62 -9.49 9.46
CA SER A 197 4.54 -10.27 10.30
C SER A 197 5.96 -10.40 9.74
N GLY A 198 6.23 -9.90 8.54
CA GLY A 198 7.58 -9.69 8.00
C GLY A 198 8.13 -8.30 8.30
N GLY A 199 7.33 -7.40 8.89
CA GLY A 199 7.68 -6.02 9.17
C GLY A 199 7.39 -5.03 8.03
N ASN A 200 6.77 -5.47 6.92
CA ASN A 200 6.46 -4.58 5.81
C ASN A 200 5.27 -3.69 6.18
N SER A 201 5.43 -2.37 6.04
CA SER A 201 4.31 -1.43 6.15
C SER A 201 3.51 -1.40 4.84
N TRP A 202 2.22 -1.70 4.95
CA TRP A 202 1.23 -1.63 3.89
C TRP A 202 0.36 -0.38 4.07
N SER A 203 0.16 0.40 3.03
CA SER A 203 -0.76 1.56 2.97
C SER A 203 -1.85 1.34 1.92
N ASN A 204 -2.99 2.00 2.09
CA ASN A 204 -4.17 1.77 1.25
C ASN A 204 -4.26 2.69 0.01
N ILE A 205 -4.81 2.17 -1.10
CA ILE A 205 -4.85 2.78 -2.45
C ILE A 205 -6.14 2.49 -3.30
N GLY A 206 -7.31 2.16 -2.72
CA GLY A 206 -8.62 2.21 -3.43
C GLY A 206 -9.50 0.94 -3.34
N THR A 207 -10.67 0.86 -3.98
CA THR A 207 -11.69 -0.23 -3.72
C THR A 207 -11.53 -1.54 -4.50
N GLU A 208 -10.76 -1.54 -5.58
CA GLU A 208 -10.82 -2.55 -6.66
C GLU A 208 -9.42 -3.01 -7.11
N LEU A 209 -9.14 -4.31 -7.02
CA LEU A 209 -7.90 -4.91 -7.53
C LEU A 209 -8.20 -5.99 -8.58
N ILE A 210 -7.55 -5.90 -9.73
CA ILE A 210 -7.49 -7.00 -10.68
C ILE A 210 -6.15 -7.74 -10.51
N ASP A 211 -6.23 -9.06 -10.33
CA ASP A 211 -5.08 -9.96 -10.27
C ASP A 211 -5.02 -10.83 -11.52
N PHE A 212 -3.86 -10.92 -12.17
CA PHE A 212 -3.61 -11.87 -13.25
C PHE A 212 -2.47 -12.83 -12.90
N ASP A 213 -2.81 -14.11 -12.69
CA ASP A 213 -1.91 -15.17 -12.20
C ASP A 213 -1.30 -16.05 -13.30
N GLY A 214 -1.59 -15.77 -14.58
CA GLY A 214 -1.18 -16.59 -15.73
C GLY A 214 -2.18 -17.68 -16.14
N SER A 215 -3.20 -17.94 -15.32
CA SER A 215 -4.30 -18.89 -15.61
C SER A 215 -5.68 -18.24 -15.61
N ALA A 216 -5.86 -17.18 -14.84
CA ALA A 216 -7.09 -16.39 -14.79
C ALA A 216 -6.81 -14.94 -14.42
N LEU A 217 -7.73 -14.08 -14.87
CA LEU A 217 -7.93 -12.74 -14.37
C LEU A 217 -8.97 -12.81 -13.24
N THR A 218 -8.61 -12.36 -12.05
CA THR A 218 -9.47 -12.34 -10.87
C THR A 218 -9.74 -10.88 -10.49
N TYR A 219 -10.99 -10.44 -10.61
CA TYR A 219 -11.42 -9.09 -10.25
C TYR A 219 -12.00 -9.12 -8.83
N ASN A 220 -11.31 -8.46 -7.90
CA ASN A 220 -11.70 -8.36 -6.50
C ASN A 220 -12.21 -6.94 -6.22
N TRP A 221 -13.33 -6.82 -5.50
CA TRP A 221 -13.88 -5.51 -5.11
C TRP A 221 -14.60 -5.56 -3.75
N GLN A 222 -14.64 -4.41 -3.09
CA GLN A 222 -15.34 -4.21 -1.83
C GLN A 222 -16.67 -3.46 -2.02
N THR A 223 -17.64 -3.72 -1.15
CA THR A 223 -18.94 -3.02 -1.08
C THR A 223 -19.39 -2.88 0.37
N GLY A 224 -20.38 -2.04 0.64
CA GLY A 224 -20.82 -1.74 2.01
C GLY A 224 -19.93 -0.71 2.70
N ASN A 225 -20.03 -0.62 4.02
CA ASN A 225 -19.31 0.34 4.86
C ASN A 225 -19.28 -0.12 6.32
N GLU A 226 -18.58 0.60 7.18
CA GLU A 226 -18.48 0.37 8.63
C GLU A 226 -19.83 0.12 9.35
N PHE A 227 -20.94 0.72 8.89
CA PHE A 227 -22.28 0.59 9.50
C PHE A 227 -23.06 -0.62 8.99
N SER A 228 -22.76 -1.10 7.79
CA SER A 228 -23.46 -2.21 7.11
C SER A 228 -22.64 -3.50 7.04
N GLY A 229 -21.38 -3.44 7.49
CA GLY A 229 -20.35 -4.43 7.24
C GLY A 229 -19.80 -4.30 5.82
N PHE A 230 -18.47 -4.32 5.69
CA PHE A 230 -17.83 -4.49 4.39
C PHE A 230 -18.10 -5.91 3.86
N LYS A 231 -18.39 -6.00 2.56
CA LYS A 231 -18.61 -7.25 1.84
C LYS A 231 -17.62 -7.33 0.69
N LEU A 232 -16.84 -8.40 0.74
CA LEU A 232 -15.75 -8.72 -0.16
C LEU A 232 -16.30 -9.62 -1.27
N HIS A 233 -15.96 -9.30 -2.51
CA HIS A 233 -16.37 -10.07 -3.68
C HIS A 233 -15.18 -10.36 -4.59
N SER A 234 -15.26 -11.45 -5.32
CA SER A 234 -14.23 -11.89 -6.26
C SER A 234 -14.87 -12.64 -7.42
N GLU A 235 -14.52 -12.28 -8.64
CA GLU A 235 -14.93 -12.97 -9.87
C GLU A 235 -13.70 -13.38 -10.67
N ARG A 236 -13.63 -14.66 -11.04
CA ARG A 236 -12.49 -15.25 -11.75
C ARG A 236 -12.89 -15.62 -13.17
N PHE A 237 -12.12 -15.11 -14.13
CA PHE A 237 -12.31 -15.30 -15.55
C PHE A 237 -11.06 -15.97 -16.14
N ASP A 238 -11.20 -17.12 -16.80
CA ASP A 238 -10.10 -17.82 -17.47
C ASP A 238 -9.33 -16.84 -18.39
N ALA A 239 -8.01 -16.76 -18.25
CA ALA A 239 -7.18 -15.82 -19.01
C ALA A 239 -5.73 -16.31 -19.14
N VAL A 240 -5.06 -15.94 -20.24
CA VAL A 240 -3.66 -16.27 -20.53
C VAL A 240 -2.93 -15.06 -21.09
N SER A 241 -1.59 -15.09 -21.16
CA SER A 241 -0.83 -14.01 -21.77
C SER A 241 0.31 -14.49 -22.66
N GLY A 242 0.58 -13.72 -23.72
CA GLY A 242 1.58 -14.06 -24.72
C GLY A 242 1.13 -15.16 -25.69
N GLN A 243 2.02 -15.52 -26.60
CA GLN A 243 1.79 -16.60 -27.55
C GLN A 243 2.25 -17.92 -26.95
N GLY A 244 1.33 -18.90 -26.90
CA GLY A 244 1.63 -20.27 -26.49
C GLY A 244 2.68 -20.94 -27.38
N LEU A 245 3.39 -21.93 -26.80
CA LEU A 245 4.58 -22.55 -27.39
C LEU A 245 4.30 -23.55 -28.52
N ASP A 246 3.08 -24.08 -28.62
CA ASP A 246 2.70 -25.01 -29.70
C ASP A 246 2.11 -24.25 -30.92
N PRO A 247 2.79 -24.26 -32.08
CA PRO A 247 2.30 -23.62 -33.30
C PRO A 247 1.25 -24.44 -34.06
N THR A 248 1.04 -25.72 -33.72
CA THR A 248 0.11 -26.62 -34.42
C THR A 248 -1.33 -26.44 -33.93
N GLY A 249 -1.51 -26.12 -32.64
CA GLY A 249 -2.80 -25.83 -32.01
C GLY A 249 -3.37 -24.46 -32.37
N TYR A 250 -3.79 -24.24 -33.62
CA TYR A 250 -4.47 -23.00 -34.03
C TYR A 250 -5.88 -22.82 -33.44
N TRP A 251 -6.50 -23.89 -32.94
CA TRP A 251 -7.94 -23.91 -32.62
C TRP A 251 -8.32 -24.59 -31.29
N ASN A 252 -7.35 -25.01 -30.47
CA ASN A 252 -7.62 -25.93 -29.35
C ASN A 252 -7.04 -25.44 -28.01
N ARG A 253 -7.70 -25.79 -26.89
CA ARG A 253 -7.37 -25.34 -25.53
C ARG A 253 -6.09 -25.98 -24.94
N THR A 254 -5.28 -26.65 -25.75
CA THR A 254 -4.09 -27.42 -25.33
C THR A 254 -2.79 -26.60 -25.35
N ARG A 255 -2.88 -25.27 -25.48
CA ARG A 255 -1.70 -24.40 -25.61
C ARG A 255 -0.93 -24.32 -24.30
N ILE A 256 0.37 -24.63 -24.35
CA ILE A 256 1.30 -24.42 -23.25
C ILE A 256 1.79 -22.97 -23.28
N PHE A 257 1.57 -22.22 -22.20
CA PHE A 257 2.09 -20.86 -21.99
C PHE A 257 3.31 -20.92 -21.08
N ASP A 258 4.28 -20.04 -21.33
CA ASP A 258 5.54 -19.95 -20.59
C ASP A 258 5.66 -18.54 -20.02
N TYR A 259 5.77 -18.45 -18.70
CA TYR A 259 5.74 -17.19 -17.95
C TYR A 259 7.10 -16.78 -17.38
N SER A 260 8.18 -17.49 -17.77
CA SER A 260 9.54 -17.21 -17.34
C SER A 260 9.99 -15.76 -17.62
N ARG A 261 10.89 -15.24 -16.77
CA ARG A 261 11.46 -13.89 -16.92
C ARG A 261 12.18 -13.68 -18.26
N ASP A 262 12.69 -14.75 -18.88
CA ASP A 262 13.27 -14.67 -20.22
C ASP A 262 12.19 -14.63 -21.31
N ARG A 263 11.10 -15.41 -21.17
CA ARG A 263 9.95 -15.31 -22.08
C ARG A 263 9.28 -13.93 -21.98
N GLN A 264 9.20 -13.31 -20.80
CA GLN A 264 8.72 -11.93 -20.60
C GLN A 264 9.56 -10.87 -21.36
N ARG A 265 10.83 -11.13 -21.68
CA ARG A 265 11.66 -10.20 -22.48
C ARG A 265 11.34 -10.23 -23.97
N ILE A 266 10.70 -11.30 -24.49
CA ILE A 266 10.53 -11.47 -25.93
C ILE A 266 9.41 -10.56 -26.45
N ARG A 267 9.79 -9.59 -27.28
CA ARG A 267 8.90 -8.67 -27.98
C ARG A 267 7.81 -9.41 -28.76
N ASP A 268 6.61 -8.85 -28.82
CA ASP A 268 5.44 -9.28 -29.61
C ASP A 268 4.88 -10.71 -29.35
N VAL A 269 5.60 -11.60 -28.64
CA VAL A 269 5.17 -13.00 -28.39
C VAL A 269 5.34 -13.48 -26.95
N GLY A 270 6.18 -12.83 -26.15
CA GLY A 270 6.27 -13.07 -24.70
C GLY A 270 5.04 -12.55 -23.95
N PRO A 271 4.68 -13.09 -22.78
CA PRO A 271 3.57 -12.59 -21.96
C PRO A 271 3.81 -11.15 -21.49
N VAL A 272 2.78 -10.49 -20.94
CA VAL A 272 2.95 -9.22 -20.23
C VAL A 272 3.98 -9.42 -19.11
N PRO A 273 5.04 -8.59 -19.01
CA PRO A 273 6.02 -8.68 -17.92
C PRO A 273 5.37 -8.50 -16.54
N GLU A 274 5.90 -9.15 -15.51
CA GLU A 274 5.33 -9.03 -14.17
C GLU A 274 5.56 -7.64 -13.56
N GLY A 275 4.58 -7.19 -12.78
CA GLY A 275 4.57 -5.92 -12.08
C GLY A 275 3.17 -5.30 -12.03
N THR A 276 3.12 -4.02 -11.67
CA THR A 276 1.89 -3.27 -11.49
C THR A 276 1.53 -2.48 -12.75
N TYR A 277 0.29 -2.65 -13.20
CA TYR A 277 -0.34 -1.94 -14.31
C TYR A 277 -1.66 -1.33 -13.83
N SER A 278 -2.35 -0.61 -14.71
CA SER A 278 -3.74 -0.22 -14.51
C SER A 278 -4.54 -0.21 -15.80
N ILE A 279 -5.87 -0.20 -15.68
CA ILE A 279 -6.81 0.01 -16.79
C ILE A 279 -7.84 1.08 -16.40
N ASN A 280 -8.28 1.92 -17.35
CA ASN A 280 -9.19 3.04 -17.08
C ASN A 280 -10.64 2.73 -17.51
N LYS A 281 -11.62 2.90 -16.60
CA LYS A 281 -13.05 2.55 -16.76
C LYS A 281 -13.77 3.34 -17.86
N ARG A 282 -13.26 4.50 -18.27
CA ARG A 282 -13.87 5.33 -19.32
C ARG A 282 -13.73 4.68 -20.71
N PRO A 283 -14.68 4.91 -21.64
CA PRO A 283 -14.48 4.55 -23.04
C PRO A 283 -13.31 5.36 -23.65
N PHE A 284 -12.51 4.69 -24.46
CA PHE A 284 -11.40 5.25 -25.22
C PHE A 284 -11.93 6.23 -26.27
N VAL A 285 -11.66 7.51 -26.05
CA VAL A 285 -11.99 8.57 -27.00
C VAL A 285 -10.86 8.64 -28.06
N PRO A 286 -11.15 8.46 -29.37
CA PRO A 286 -10.13 8.52 -30.40
C PRO A 286 -9.40 9.87 -30.43
N GLY A 287 -8.09 9.86 -30.17
CA GLY A 287 -7.26 11.07 -30.12
C GLY A 287 -7.09 11.67 -28.71
N SER A 288 -7.72 11.10 -27.68
CA SER A 288 -7.35 11.41 -26.29
C SER A 288 -6.10 10.61 -25.87
N ASN A 289 -5.43 11.09 -24.82
CA ASN A 289 -4.38 10.33 -24.14
C ASN A 289 -4.96 9.36 -23.07
N GLU A 290 -6.22 9.57 -22.67
CA GLU A 290 -6.95 8.74 -21.68
C GLU A 290 -7.26 7.35 -22.26
N SER A 291 -6.35 6.43 -22.00
CA SER A 291 -6.38 5.07 -22.56
C SER A 291 -7.19 4.12 -21.68
N GLY A 292 -8.52 4.17 -21.83
CA GLY A 292 -9.46 3.22 -21.22
C GLY A 292 -9.81 2.03 -22.12
N PHE A 293 -11.11 1.69 -22.22
CA PHE A 293 -11.60 0.56 -23.02
C PHE A 293 -12.11 0.97 -24.40
N GLN A 294 -11.92 0.17 -25.44
CA GLN A 294 -12.55 0.40 -26.75
C GLN A 294 -13.43 -0.78 -27.16
N GLN A 295 -14.68 -0.49 -27.51
CA GLN A 295 -15.66 -1.43 -28.05
C GLN A 295 -15.53 -1.51 -29.59
N PHE A 296 -15.72 -2.71 -30.16
CA PHE A 296 -15.63 -2.94 -31.60
C PHE A 296 -16.76 -2.26 -32.40
N GLU A 297 -17.90 -1.99 -31.74
CA GLU A 297 -19.04 -1.34 -32.37
C GLU A 297 -18.82 0.17 -32.60
N ASP A 298 -17.98 0.83 -31.80
CA ASP A 298 -17.66 2.26 -31.94
C ASP A 298 -16.66 2.57 -33.07
N ILE A 299 -16.15 1.55 -33.75
CA ILE A 299 -15.23 1.74 -34.87
C ILE A 299 -16.00 2.20 -36.12
N ASP A 300 -15.44 3.18 -36.84
CA ASP A 300 -15.81 3.46 -38.24
C ASP A 300 -15.84 2.20 -39.14
N LEU A 301 -16.75 2.23 -40.12
CA LEU A 301 -17.04 1.14 -41.05
C LEU A 301 -15.83 0.73 -41.89
N VAL A 302 -14.98 1.67 -42.33
CA VAL A 302 -13.81 1.35 -43.18
C VAL A 302 -12.81 0.51 -42.40
N ARG A 303 -12.57 0.86 -41.13
CA ARG A 303 -11.72 0.06 -40.23
C ARG A 303 -12.30 -1.32 -39.94
N LYS A 304 -13.62 -1.44 -39.76
CA LYS A 304 -14.30 -2.76 -39.63
C LYS A 304 -14.12 -3.62 -40.89
N MET A 305 -14.21 -3.03 -42.09
CA MET A 305 -14.03 -3.73 -43.36
C MET A 305 -12.61 -4.25 -43.57
N VAL A 306 -11.58 -3.52 -43.14
CA VAL A 306 -10.17 -3.97 -43.26
C VAL A 306 -9.68 -4.81 -42.08
N ALA A 307 -10.44 -4.91 -40.98
CA ALA A 307 -10.06 -5.65 -39.78
C ALA A 307 -9.70 -7.15 -40.01
N PRO A 308 -10.33 -7.89 -40.94
CA PRO A 308 -9.91 -9.26 -41.27
C PRO A 308 -8.53 -9.36 -41.93
N LEU A 309 -7.95 -8.25 -42.42
CA LEU A 309 -6.68 -8.22 -43.15
C LEU A 309 -5.44 -8.17 -42.25
N GLY A 310 -5.62 -8.20 -40.92
CA GLY A 310 -4.53 -8.57 -39.98
C GLY A 310 -3.50 -7.47 -39.69
N GLY A 311 -3.91 -6.20 -39.63
CA GLY A 311 -3.04 -5.11 -39.16
C GLY A 311 -2.50 -5.37 -37.75
N SER A 312 -1.23 -5.04 -37.50
CA SER A 312 -0.53 -5.35 -36.25
C SER A 312 -0.89 -4.45 -35.06
N ASN A 313 -1.87 -3.56 -35.22
CA ASN A 313 -2.57 -2.85 -34.16
C ASN A 313 -4.07 -2.93 -34.48
N TRP A 314 -4.91 -3.12 -33.46
CA TRP A 314 -6.35 -3.34 -33.63
C TRP A 314 -7.04 -2.18 -34.39
N PRO A 315 -8.03 -2.48 -35.26
CA PRO A 315 -8.74 -3.76 -35.32
C PRO A 315 -8.06 -4.84 -36.18
N GLY A 316 -7.72 -5.95 -35.51
CA GLY A 316 -8.05 -7.26 -36.06
C GLY A 316 -9.53 -7.53 -35.75
N GLY A 317 -10.19 -8.42 -36.51
CA GLY A 317 -11.61 -8.72 -36.28
C GLY A 317 -11.91 -9.26 -34.88
N THR A 318 -13.18 -9.16 -34.44
CA THR A 318 -13.66 -9.61 -33.12
C THR A 318 -13.27 -11.04 -32.75
N HIS A 319 -13.09 -11.92 -33.73
CA HIS A 319 -12.60 -13.28 -33.52
C HIS A 319 -11.21 -13.35 -32.85
N SER A 320 -10.34 -12.35 -33.06
CA SER A 320 -8.96 -12.35 -32.58
C SER A 320 -8.67 -11.32 -31.47
N TRP A 321 -9.65 -10.49 -31.13
CA TRP A 321 -9.53 -9.43 -30.11
C TRP A 321 -10.78 -9.19 -29.24
N GLY A 322 -11.85 -9.97 -29.45
CA GLY A 322 -13.11 -9.80 -28.76
C GLY A 322 -13.88 -8.54 -29.18
N GLU A 323 -14.94 -8.23 -28.43
CA GLU A 323 -15.73 -7.02 -28.61
C GLU A 323 -15.14 -5.83 -27.84
N TYR A 324 -14.33 -6.07 -26.80
CA TYR A 324 -13.75 -5.06 -25.92
C TYR A 324 -12.25 -5.27 -25.74
N ARG A 325 -11.49 -4.17 -25.80
CA ARG A 325 -10.05 -4.12 -25.44
C ARG A 325 -9.82 -3.02 -24.40
N TRP A 326 -8.90 -3.23 -23.47
CA TRP A 326 -8.48 -2.28 -22.44
C TRP A 326 -6.98 -2.07 -22.55
N LYS A 327 -6.46 -0.84 -22.56
CA LYS A 327 -5.00 -0.63 -22.57
C LYS A 327 -4.44 -0.77 -21.16
N LEU A 328 -3.38 -1.56 -20.99
CA LEU A 328 -2.62 -1.56 -19.75
C LEU A 328 -1.70 -0.34 -19.74
N GLN A 329 -1.90 0.52 -18.74
CA GLN A 329 -0.98 1.60 -18.39
C GLN A 329 0.07 1.04 -17.42
N ASN A 330 1.34 1.44 -17.54
CA ASN A 330 2.40 0.90 -16.69
C ASN A 330 2.54 1.74 -15.40
N GLU A 331 2.45 1.10 -14.24
CA GLU A 331 2.53 1.76 -12.92
C GLU A 331 3.84 1.41 -12.17
N GLY A 332 4.78 0.71 -12.82
CA GLY A 332 6.09 0.36 -12.24
C GLY A 332 6.69 -0.96 -12.73
N ALA A 333 6.01 -1.71 -13.59
CA ALA A 333 6.52 -2.96 -14.15
C ALA A 333 7.78 -2.75 -15.03
N GLN A 334 8.76 -3.64 -14.90
CA GLN A 334 9.95 -3.67 -15.75
C GLN A 334 9.61 -4.27 -17.12
N THR A 335 9.14 -3.45 -18.06
CA THR A 335 8.61 -3.97 -19.34
C THR A 335 9.67 -4.43 -20.35
N PHE A 336 10.97 -4.35 -20.02
CA PHE A 336 12.09 -4.66 -20.92
C PHE A 336 12.08 -3.87 -22.24
N GLY A 337 11.56 -2.63 -22.23
CA GLY A 337 11.43 -1.79 -23.43
C GLY A 337 10.25 -2.17 -24.33
N ARG A 338 9.35 -3.05 -23.87
CA ARG A 338 8.08 -3.37 -24.51
C ARG A 338 6.98 -2.44 -24.02
N ASP A 339 5.97 -2.24 -24.84
CA ASP A 339 4.82 -1.38 -24.57
C ASP A 339 3.54 -1.94 -25.24
N ASN A 340 2.48 -1.13 -25.32
CA ASN A 340 1.24 -1.44 -26.04
C ASN A 340 0.58 -2.79 -25.64
N PHE A 341 0.60 -3.09 -24.35
CA PHE A 341 -0.13 -4.21 -23.77
C PHE A 341 -1.62 -3.89 -23.66
N TYR A 342 -2.46 -4.89 -23.90
CA TYR A 342 -3.92 -4.81 -23.75
C TYR A 342 -4.47 -6.00 -22.95
N LEU A 343 -5.62 -5.80 -22.32
CA LEU A 343 -6.52 -6.85 -21.84
C LEU A 343 -7.69 -6.92 -22.82
N HIS A 344 -7.94 -8.09 -23.40
CA HIS A 344 -8.93 -8.29 -24.45
C HIS A 344 -9.39 -9.76 -24.48
N GLY A 345 -9.97 -10.24 -25.58
CA GLY A 345 -10.36 -11.64 -25.71
C GLY A 345 -10.58 -12.11 -27.15
N GLY A 346 -11.59 -12.94 -27.38
CA GLY A 346 -11.94 -13.47 -28.70
C GLY A 346 -12.21 -14.97 -28.72
N GLY A 347 -12.19 -15.56 -29.92
CA GLY A 347 -12.34 -17.00 -30.14
C GLY A 347 -11.02 -17.79 -30.10
N LEU A 348 -9.87 -17.10 -30.16
CA LEU A 348 -8.54 -17.68 -30.11
C LEU A 348 -7.89 -17.34 -28.76
N TRP A 349 -7.28 -18.34 -28.11
CA TRP A 349 -6.61 -18.18 -26.81
C TRP A 349 -5.10 -17.96 -26.97
N GLY A 350 -4.60 -16.86 -26.44
CA GLY A 350 -3.18 -16.50 -26.47
C GLY A 350 -2.88 -15.50 -27.58
N SER A 351 -2.48 -14.31 -27.18
CA SER A 351 -2.36 -13.11 -28.02
C SER A 351 -0.91 -12.63 -28.13
N ARG A 352 -0.66 -11.61 -28.97
CA ARG A 352 0.69 -11.06 -29.19
C ARG A 352 1.16 -10.19 -28.03
N GLY A 353 1.49 -10.86 -26.93
CA GLY A 353 2.01 -10.28 -25.69
C GLY A 353 1.03 -9.48 -24.85
N CYS A 354 -0.27 -9.61 -25.10
CA CYS A 354 -1.35 -9.03 -24.32
C CYS A 354 -1.92 -10.06 -23.33
N ILE A 355 -2.85 -9.66 -22.46
CA ILE A 355 -3.67 -10.57 -21.64
C ILE A 355 -4.97 -10.85 -22.40
N ASP A 356 -5.34 -12.12 -22.47
CA ASP A 356 -6.41 -12.64 -23.32
C ASP A 356 -7.35 -13.51 -22.48
N CYS A 357 -8.59 -13.05 -22.36
CA CYS A 357 -9.65 -13.69 -21.59
C CYS A 357 -10.61 -14.52 -22.48
N GLY A 358 -10.29 -14.69 -23.77
CA GLY A 358 -11.15 -15.41 -24.72
C GLY A 358 -12.59 -14.87 -24.73
N ALA A 359 -13.59 -15.74 -24.60
CA ALA A 359 -15.00 -15.33 -24.49
C ALA A 359 -15.35 -14.70 -23.13
N GLY A 360 -14.49 -14.84 -22.11
CA GLY A 360 -14.70 -14.27 -20.78
C GLY A 360 -14.63 -12.75 -20.74
N ILE A 361 -14.01 -12.10 -21.74
CA ILE A 361 -13.86 -10.64 -21.80
C ILE A 361 -15.20 -9.89 -21.73
N ASN A 362 -16.27 -10.46 -22.27
CA ASN A 362 -17.61 -9.87 -22.24
C ASN A 362 -18.23 -9.94 -20.84
N ALA A 363 -18.07 -11.08 -20.15
CA ALA A 363 -18.54 -11.24 -18.77
C ALA A 363 -17.74 -10.35 -17.81
N PHE A 364 -16.40 -10.31 -17.97
CA PHE A 364 -15.54 -9.37 -17.25
C PHE A 364 -15.99 -7.93 -17.48
N THR A 365 -16.15 -7.51 -18.75
CA THR A 365 -16.50 -6.11 -19.08
C THR A 365 -17.87 -5.72 -18.51
N GLN A 366 -18.87 -6.60 -18.59
CA GLN A 366 -20.17 -6.36 -17.94
C GLN A 366 -20.02 -6.23 -16.41
N SER A 367 -19.34 -7.17 -15.76
CA SER A 367 -19.06 -7.12 -14.32
C SER A 367 -18.30 -5.86 -13.89
N PHE A 368 -17.37 -5.39 -14.72
CA PHE A 368 -16.46 -4.29 -14.42
C PHE A 368 -17.04 -2.90 -14.72
N MET A 369 -17.89 -2.78 -15.75
CA MET A 369 -18.58 -1.53 -16.12
C MET A 369 -19.94 -1.34 -15.43
N ASN A 370 -20.63 -2.41 -15.05
CA ASN A 370 -21.93 -2.32 -14.33
C ASN A 370 -21.75 -2.07 -12.83
N ARG A 371 -20.51 -2.11 -12.32
CA ARG A 371 -20.17 -1.64 -10.97
C ARG A 371 -19.96 -0.15 -11.02
N ASP A 372 -20.28 0.51 -9.91
CA ASP A 372 -20.10 1.95 -9.76
C ASP A 372 -18.70 2.38 -10.26
N LEU A 373 -18.60 3.57 -10.84
CA LEU A 373 -17.36 4.02 -11.48
C LEU A 373 -16.21 4.29 -10.50
N GLY A 374 -16.40 3.90 -9.23
CA GLY A 374 -15.42 3.58 -8.19
C GLY A 374 -14.16 4.41 -8.31
N ASN A 375 -13.13 3.75 -8.81
CA ASN A 375 -11.96 4.42 -9.33
C ASN A 375 -11.99 4.38 -10.86
N GLU A 376 -11.86 5.56 -11.50
CA GLU A 376 -11.75 5.64 -12.97
C GLU A 376 -10.53 4.88 -13.51
N LYS A 377 -9.55 4.59 -12.63
CA LYS A 377 -8.33 3.85 -12.89
C LYS A 377 -8.23 2.72 -11.87
N VAL A 378 -8.28 1.47 -12.31
CA VAL A 378 -8.20 0.29 -11.46
C VAL A 378 -6.85 -0.40 -11.66
N VAL A 379 -6.20 -0.81 -10.57
CA VAL A 379 -4.89 -1.47 -10.62
C VAL A 379 -5.04 -2.92 -11.10
N LEU A 380 -4.11 -3.33 -11.95
CA LEU A 380 -3.92 -4.68 -12.44
C LEU A 380 -2.54 -5.17 -12.02
N ARG A 381 -2.49 -6.15 -11.11
CA ARG A 381 -1.26 -6.83 -10.72
C ARG A 381 -1.03 -8.04 -11.62
N VAL A 382 0.12 -8.08 -12.31
CA VAL A 382 0.58 -9.26 -13.06
C VAL A 382 1.69 -9.92 -12.25
N LYS A 383 1.45 -11.12 -11.72
CA LYS A 383 2.42 -11.89 -10.92
C LYS A 383 2.27 -13.37 -11.24
N TYR A 384 3.35 -14.02 -11.66
CA TYR A 384 3.32 -15.42 -12.07
C TYR A 384 3.93 -16.32 -10.98
N PRO A 385 3.38 -17.52 -10.74
CA PRO A 385 4.06 -18.52 -9.91
C PRO A 385 5.43 -18.86 -10.50
N GLU A 386 6.42 -19.09 -9.64
CA GLU A 386 7.79 -19.35 -10.10
C GLU A 386 7.87 -20.56 -11.04
N ASN A 387 8.57 -20.38 -12.17
CA ASN A 387 8.79 -21.41 -13.20
C ASN A 387 7.51 -21.93 -13.90
N LEU A 388 6.38 -21.21 -13.85
CA LEU A 388 5.12 -21.74 -14.39
C LEU A 388 5.13 -21.97 -15.91
N ARG A 389 4.76 -23.20 -16.30
CA ARG A 389 4.16 -23.52 -17.60
C ARG A 389 2.70 -23.92 -17.41
N PHE A 390 1.78 -23.28 -18.12
CA PHE A 390 0.33 -23.44 -17.94
C PHE A 390 -0.36 -24.01 -19.20
N ASN A 391 -1.43 -24.80 -19.03
CA ASN A 391 -2.17 -25.44 -20.12
C ASN A 391 -3.69 -25.44 -19.82
N ILE A 392 -4.52 -25.01 -20.78
CA ILE A 392 -5.96 -24.70 -20.58
C ILE A 392 -6.88 -25.93 -20.77
N GLN A 393 -6.40 -27.16 -20.51
CA GLN A 393 -7.20 -28.36 -20.77
C GLN A 393 -8.39 -28.54 -19.81
N ASN A 394 -9.58 -28.26 -20.35
CA ASN A 394 -10.92 -28.73 -19.91
C ASN A 394 -11.20 -28.72 -18.40
N ASN A 395 -11.87 -27.66 -17.92
CA ASN A 395 -12.51 -27.68 -16.60
C ASN A 395 -13.99 -27.22 -16.66
N PRO A 396 -14.95 -28.15 -16.84
CA PRO A 396 -16.36 -27.85 -16.60
C PRO A 396 -16.63 -27.86 -15.09
N THR A 397 -16.69 -26.68 -14.49
CA THR A 397 -16.96 -26.40 -13.06
C THR A 397 -15.90 -26.83 -12.04
N ASN A 398 -15.45 -25.86 -11.23
CA ASN A 398 -14.79 -25.99 -9.91
C ASN A 398 -14.15 -27.35 -9.54
N GLN A 399 -12.92 -27.62 -10.00
CA GLN A 399 -11.84 -28.15 -9.13
C GLN A 399 -10.48 -28.29 -9.85
N GLY A 400 -9.40 -28.09 -9.10
CA GLY A 400 -8.05 -28.61 -9.42
C GLY A 400 -7.23 -27.84 -10.46
N ILE A 401 -6.10 -27.27 -10.02
CA ILE A 401 -5.03 -26.83 -10.92
C ILE A 401 -4.26 -28.07 -11.38
N LYS A 402 -3.94 -28.17 -12.68
CA LYS A 402 -2.93 -29.11 -13.20
C LYS A 402 -1.73 -28.34 -13.71
N PHE A 403 -0.72 -28.26 -12.86
CA PHE A 403 0.63 -27.90 -13.26
C PHE A 403 1.18 -28.97 -14.22
N LEU A 404 1.99 -28.56 -15.20
CA LEU A 404 2.82 -29.49 -15.96
C LEU A 404 4.20 -29.52 -15.30
N ASP A 405 4.63 -30.68 -14.84
CA ASP A 405 6.03 -30.90 -14.44
C ASP A 405 6.98 -30.71 -15.64
N ARG A 406 8.24 -30.42 -15.33
CA ARG A 406 9.24 -29.76 -16.20
C ARG A 406 9.58 -30.46 -17.52
#